data_AF-A0A3D0YPN3-F1
#
_entry.id   AF-A0A3D0YPN3-F1
#
_cell.length_a   1.000
_cell.length_b   1.000
_cell.length_c   1.000
_cell.angle_alpha   90.00
_cell.angle_beta   90.00
_cell.angle_gamma   90.00
#
_symmetry.space_group_name_H-M   'P 1'
#
loop_
_entity.id
_entity.type
_entity.pdbx_description
1 polymer ?
#
loop_
_entity_poly.entity_id
_entity_poly.type
_entity_poly.pdbx_seq_one_letter_code
_entity_poly.pdbx_strand_id
1 'polypeptide(L)'
;MQKRRMVREVTGAGLCNVRRACKYLKLNESSYYYREKEVAPYQIKLRKRIIHLSWEFPRYGYRRIRALLDRESWRVSRKLVQRVRREEGLKVRMKLTA
;
A
#
# COMPACT_ATOMS: atom_id res chain seq x y z
N MET A 1 17.59 -4.80 -6.41
CA MET A 1 17.38 -5.07 -7.85
C MET A 1 18.48 -5.94 -8.46
N GLN A 2 19.76 -5.55 -8.39
CA GLN A 2 20.88 -6.25 -9.06
C GLN A 2 21.07 -7.73 -8.66
N LYS A 3 20.98 -8.06 -7.37
CA LYS A 3 21.14 -9.45 -6.88
C LYS A 3 20.05 -10.42 -7.38
N ARG A 4 18.79 -9.98 -7.48
CA ARG A 4 17.68 -10.81 -8.03
C ARG A 4 17.93 -11.12 -9.50
N ARG A 5 18.45 -10.14 -10.26
CA ARG A 5 18.80 -10.29 -11.66
C ARG A 5 19.94 -11.30 -11.83
N MET A 6 21.01 -11.19 -11.04
CA MET A 6 22.12 -12.14 -11.06
C MET A 6 21.68 -13.58 -10.72
N VAL A 7 20.77 -13.76 -9.75
CA VAL A 7 20.20 -15.09 -9.47
C VAL A 7 19.52 -15.65 -10.72
N ARG A 8 18.69 -14.85 -11.41
CA ARG A 8 18.01 -15.28 -12.65
C ARG A 8 19.00 -15.66 -13.74
N GLU A 9 20.02 -14.84 -13.98
CA GLU A 9 21.05 -15.07 -15.00
C GLU A 9 21.81 -16.37 -14.74
N VAL A 10 22.30 -16.59 -13.50
CA VAL A 10 23.06 -17.79 -13.12
C VAL A 10 22.18 -19.05 -13.19
N THR A 11 20.91 -18.95 -12.78
CA THR A 11 19.96 -20.08 -12.87
C THR A 11 19.54 -20.37 -14.31
N GLY A 12 19.37 -19.34 -15.16
CA GLY A 12 19.01 -19.49 -16.56
C GLY A 12 20.16 -20.05 -17.41
N ALA A 13 21.40 -19.78 -17.01
CA ALA A 13 22.60 -20.39 -17.59
C ALA A 13 22.85 -21.84 -17.12
N GLY A 14 22.00 -22.40 -16.24
CA GLY A 14 22.14 -23.77 -15.75
C GLY A 14 23.28 -24.00 -14.74
N LEU A 15 23.94 -22.93 -14.26
CA LEU A 15 25.12 -23.03 -13.40
C LEU A 15 24.79 -23.53 -11.99
N CYS A 16 23.62 -23.14 -11.45
CA CYS A 16 23.10 -23.69 -10.19
C CYS A 16 21.60 -23.44 -10.01
N ASN A 17 21.00 -24.07 -8.99
CA ASN A 17 19.60 -23.84 -8.63
C ASN A 17 19.41 -22.50 -7.90
N VAL A 18 18.16 -22.01 -7.84
CA VAL A 18 17.80 -20.73 -7.20
C VAL A 18 18.30 -20.65 -5.76
N ARG A 19 18.15 -21.71 -4.97
CA ARG A 19 18.59 -21.73 -3.55
C ARG A 19 20.10 -21.53 -3.41
N ARG A 20 20.89 -22.23 -4.22
CA ARG A 20 22.36 -22.12 -4.24
C ARG A 20 22.80 -20.74 -4.73
N ALA A 21 22.17 -20.21 -5.78
CA ALA A 21 22.42 -18.86 -6.28
C ALA A 21 22.10 -17.79 -5.22
N CYS A 22 20.96 -17.91 -4.53
CA CYS A 22 20.57 -17.00 -3.44
C CYS A 22 21.56 -17.07 -2.26
N LYS A 23 21.99 -18.27 -1.86
CA LYS A 23 22.98 -18.46 -0.79
C LYS A 23 24.32 -17.83 -1.14
N TYR A 24 24.81 -18.04 -2.36
CA TYR A 24 26.08 -17.49 -2.83
C TYR A 24 26.05 -15.95 -2.91
N LEU A 25 24.96 -15.39 -3.42
CA LEU A 25 24.78 -13.93 -3.56
C LEU A 25 24.34 -13.23 -2.25
N LYS A 26 24.30 -13.98 -1.14
CA LYS A 26 23.81 -13.51 0.17
C LYS A 26 22.45 -12.79 0.05
N LEU A 27 21.54 -13.39 -0.72
CA LEU A 27 20.17 -12.94 -0.90
C LEU A 27 19.24 -13.89 -0.13
N ASN A 28 18.36 -13.34 0.70
CA ASN A 28 17.32 -14.15 1.33
C ASN A 28 16.38 -14.71 0.26
N GLU A 29 16.07 -16.01 0.32
CA GLU A 29 15.17 -16.68 -0.61
C GLU A 29 13.78 -16.01 -0.62
N SER A 30 13.28 -15.60 0.56
CA SER A 30 12.00 -14.89 0.65
C SER A 30 12.00 -13.60 -0.16
N SER A 31 13.12 -12.87 -0.16
CA SER A 31 13.32 -11.69 -0.98
C SER A 31 13.40 -12.02 -2.46
N TYR A 32 13.85 -13.20 -2.87
CA TYR A 32 13.84 -13.61 -4.28
C TYR A 32 12.42 -13.93 -4.78
N TYR A 33 11.66 -14.69 -3.98
CA TYR A 33 10.28 -15.07 -4.31
C TYR A 33 9.27 -13.94 -4.13
N TYR A 34 9.59 -12.93 -3.31
CA TYR A 34 8.73 -11.78 -3.12
C TYR A 34 8.49 -11.05 -4.45
N ARG A 35 7.24 -11.13 -4.93
CA ARG A 35 6.73 -10.29 -6.00
C ARG A 35 6.08 -9.07 -5.39
N GLU A 36 6.45 -7.89 -5.87
CA GLU A 36 5.73 -6.67 -5.54
C GLU A 36 4.27 -6.87 -5.95
N LYS A 37 3.37 -6.82 -4.98
CA LYS A 37 1.95 -6.93 -5.24
C LYS A 37 1.53 -5.62 -5.87
N GLU A 38 1.21 -5.63 -7.17
CA GLU A 38 0.62 -4.48 -7.83
C GLU A 38 -0.60 -4.03 -7.03
N VAL A 39 -0.62 -2.75 -6.67
CA VAL A 39 -1.75 -2.17 -5.93
C VAL A 39 -2.93 -2.19 -6.88
N ALA A 40 -3.95 -3.00 -6.57
CA ALA A 40 -5.11 -3.16 -7.44
C ALA A 40 -5.69 -1.79 -7.82
N PRO A 41 -6.07 -1.54 -9.09
CA PRO A 41 -6.60 -0.26 -9.54
C PRO A 41 -7.76 0.27 -8.68
N TYR A 42 -8.57 -0.65 -8.14
CA TYR A 42 -9.62 -0.35 -7.17
C TYR A 42 -9.11 0.34 -5.89
N GLN A 43 -7.99 -0.12 -5.32
CA GLN A 43 -7.41 0.47 -4.11
C GLN A 43 -6.89 1.88 -4.36
N ILE A 44 -6.33 2.14 -5.55
CA ILE A 44 -5.88 3.47 -5.96
C ILE A 44 -7.08 4.41 -6.06
N LYS A 45 -8.15 4.00 -6.76
CA LYS A 45 -9.40 4.77 -6.88
C LYS A 45 -10.00 5.06 -5.50
N LEU A 46 -10.06 4.05 -4.63
CA LEU A 46 -10.59 4.17 -3.29
C LEU A 46 -9.77 5.16 -2.42
N ARG A 47 -8.44 5.07 -2.48
CA ARG A 47 -7.56 6.01 -1.76
C ARG A 47 -7.79 7.45 -2.24
N LYS A 48 -7.86 7.67 -3.55
CA LYS A 48 -8.17 8.99 -4.13
C LYS A 48 -9.53 9.52 -3.66
N ARG A 49 -10.55 8.67 -3.62
CA ARG A 49 -11.89 9.07 -3.14
C ARG A 49 -11.89 9.45 -1.65
N ILE A 50 -11.19 8.68 -0.80
CA ILE A 50 -11.02 9.01 0.62
C ILE A 50 -10.38 10.38 0.81
N ILE A 51 -9.32 10.68 0.03
CA ILE A 51 -8.61 11.95 0.07
C ILE A 51 -9.55 13.08 -0.36
N HIS A 52 -10.23 12.92 -1.49
CA HIS A 52 -11.17 13.91 -2.01
C HIS A 52 -12.27 14.26 -1.00
N LEU A 53 -12.97 13.26 -0.45
CA LEU A 53 -14.01 13.48 0.57
C LEU A 53 -13.45 14.13 1.84
N SER A 54 -12.19 13.85 2.19
CA SER A 54 -11.56 14.46 3.37
C SER A 54 -11.22 15.93 3.15
N TRP A 55 -10.92 16.34 1.91
CA TRP A 55 -10.71 17.73 1.53
C TRP A 55 -12.03 18.49 1.38
N GLU A 56 -13.05 17.85 0.81
CA GLU A 56 -14.40 18.41 0.68
C GLU A 56 -15.05 18.64 2.05
N PHE A 57 -14.80 17.76 3.02
CA PHE A 57 -15.31 17.86 4.38
C PHE A 57 -14.20 17.88 5.44
N PRO A 58 -13.45 19.01 5.61
CA PRO A 58 -12.30 19.07 6.53
C PRO A 58 -12.65 18.80 8.01
N ARG A 59 -13.89 19.11 8.42
CA ARG A 59 -14.37 18.85 9.78
C ARG A 59 -14.74 17.39 10.04
N TYR A 60 -14.84 16.57 8.98
CA TYR A 60 -15.32 15.21 9.12
C TYR A 60 -14.18 14.29 9.56
N GLY A 61 -14.42 13.56 10.65
CA GLY A 61 -13.56 12.47 11.08
C GLY A 61 -13.71 11.24 10.17
N TYR A 62 -12.81 10.26 10.34
CA TYR A 62 -12.83 9.03 9.53
C TYR A 62 -14.17 8.28 9.60
N ARG A 63 -14.93 8.43 10.70
CA ARG A 63 -16.26 7.81 10.87
C ARG A 63 -17.27 8.37 9.85
N ARG A 64 -17.31 9.69 9.66
CA ARG A 64 -18.23 10.34 8.71
C ARG A 64 -17.79 10.13 7.27
N ILE A 65 -16.48 10.20 6.99
CA ILE A 65 -15.94 9.87 5.66
C ILE A 65 -16.28 8.44 5.26
N ARG A 66 -16.15 7.48 6.19
CA ARG A 66 -16.56 6.09 5.93
C ARG A 66 -18.05 5.98 5.63
N ALA A 67 -18.92 6.69 6.34
CA ALA A 67 -20.36 6.66 6.08
C ALA A 67 -20.72 7.19 4.68
N LEU A 68 -20.00 8.21 4.18
CA LEU A 68 -20.15 8.70 2.80
C LEU A 68 -19.72 7.65 1.78
N LEU A 69 -18.59 6.99 2.02
CA LEU A 69 -18.10 5.90 1.17
C LEU A 69 -19.05 4.69 1.16
N ASP A 70 -19.63 4.35 2.31
CA ASP A 70 -20.62 3.27 2.43
C ASP A 70 -21.90 3.61 1.62
N ARG A 71 -22.33 4.89 1.58
CA ARG A 71 -23.46 5.35 0.74
C ARG A 71 -23.15 5.29 -0.75
N GLU A 72 -21.90 5.54 -1.13
CA GLU A 72 -21.40 5.35 -2.49
C GLU A 72 -21.12 3.87 -2.84
N SER A 73 -21.55 2.93 -1.99
CA SER A 73 -21.35 1.48 -2.17
C SER A 73 -19.89 1.01 -2.21
N TRP A 74 -18.96 1.80 -1.66
CA TRP A 74 -17.58 1.34 -1.50
C TRP A 74 -17.47 0.37 -0.32
N ARG A 75 -16.82 -0.78 -0.53
CA ARG A 75 -16.47 -1.68 0.58
C ARG A 75 -15.17 -1.23 1.24
N VAL A 76 -15.27 -0.54 2.37
CA VAL A 76 -14.10 0.07 3.05
C VAL A 76 -14.03 -0.27 4.54
N SER A 77 -12.86 -0.74 4.97
CA SER A 77 -12.56 -0.90 6.39
C SER A 77 -12.27 0.44 7.06
N ARG A 78 -12.76 0.62 8.29
CA ARG A 78 -12.43 1.76 9.16
C ARG A 78 -10.91 1.99 9.26
N LYS A 79 -10.13 0.92 9.36
CA LYS A 79 -8.66 0.98 9.48
C LYS A 79 -8.01 1.60 8.23
N LEU A 80 -8.57 1.32 7.05
CA LEU A 80 -8.05 1.86 5.79
C LEU A 80 -8.26 3.38 5.71
N VAL A 81 -9.48 3.85 5.99
CA VAL A 81 -9.79 5.29 5.99
C VAL A 81 -8.89 6.03 6.99
N GLN A 82 -8.71 5.46 8.18
CA GLN A 82 -7.86 6.05 9.20
C GLN A 82 -6.38 6.08 8.77
N ARG A 83 -5.88 4.99 8.17
CA ARG A 83 -4.50 4.92 7.67
C ARG A 83 -4.26 5.96 6.58
N VAL A 84 -5.09 5.99 5.54
CA VAL A 84 -4.99 6.96 4.44
C VAL A 84 -4.98 8.39 4.99
N ARG A 85 -5.92 8.75 5.88
CA ARG A 85 -5.95 10.10 6.45
C ARG A 85 -4.73 10.44 7.30
N ARG A 86 -4.09 9.47 7.97
CA ARG A 86 -2.84 9.70 8.71
C ARG A 86 -1.65 9.90 7.76
N GLU A 87 -1.54 9.06 6.74
CA GLU A 87 -0.48 9.17 5.72
C GLU A 87 -0.53 10.50 4.97
N GLU A 88 -1.74 11.02 4.72
CA GLU A 88 -1.98 12.27 3.99
C GLU A 88 -2.03 13.51 4.90
N GLY A 89 -1.77 13.36 6.21
CA GLY A 89 -1.76 14.49 7.15
C GLY A 89 -3.14 15.11 7.45
N LEU A 90 -4.23 14.45 7.07
CA LEU A 90 -5.62 14.93 7.15
C LEU A 90 -6.22 14.81 8.57
N LYS A 91 -5.52 15.35 9.57
CA LYS A 91 -6.05 15.45 10.95
C LYS A 91 -7.18 16.48 10.99
N VAL A 92 -8.28 16.12 11.63
CA VAL A 92 -9.38 17.07 11.89
C VAL A 92 -8.86 18.10 12.88
N ARG A 93 -8.79 19.38 12.48
CA ARG A 93 -8.49 20.48 13.42
C ARG A 93 -9.61 20.58 14.45
N MET A 94 -9.27 20.46 15.73
CA MET A 94 -10.17 20.86 16.80
C MET A 94 -10.39 22.37 16.73
N LYS A 95 -11.61 22.84 17.03
CA LYS A 95 -11.82 24.26 17.26
C LYS A 95 -10.99 24.64 18.50
N LEU A 96 -10.08 25.61 18.35
CA LEU A 96 -9.69 26.44 19.48
C LEU A 96 -10.91 27.31 19.77
N THR A 97 -11.65 26.98 20.82
CA THR A 97 -12.67 27.88 21.36
C THR A 97 -11.90 29.02 22.01
N ALA A 98 -12.03 30.23 21.47
CA ALA A 98 -11.63 31.47 22.12
C ALA A 98 -12.77 31.93 23.05
#